data_AF-A0A944TV91-F1
#
_entry.id   AF-A0A944TV91-F1
#
_cell.length_a   1.000
_cell.length_b   1.000
_cell.length_c   1.000
_cell.angle_alpha   90.00
_cell.angle_beta   90.00
_cell.angle_gamma   90.00
#
_symmetry.space_group_name_H-M   'P 1'
#
loop_
_entity.id
_entity.type
_entity.pdbx_description
1 polymer ?
#
loop_
_entity_poly.entity_id
_entity_poly.type
_entity_poly.pdbx_seq_one_letter_code
_entity_poly.pdbx_strand_id
1 'polypeptide(L)'
;PSWTEAEYKKKFERTMTYIRQGDAYQVNLTFPMRATFKRSARTLYSAFRSRQKGSYGGIISLTGGPEIISHSPELFFSKFGKKMTMRPMKGTRPRAKTAEADNKLKKNMKLDEKSQAENLMIVDLLRNDLSRISDTGSVKVPELFSLETYPTLHQMTSQVTSKLKDSQNFIDIFKGLFPCGSVTGAPKIRAMEIIKELEESDRGAYCGSIGYIEPEGAACFNVGIRTIILKESKLRYNVGSGLVMDSVASDEYAECILKADVLKKQNSEILETFLWQPGTGIKNFSQHKKRLIKTANELKYPFKEVHFENAIKSIKSVDKPQRVRLALNNLGEFNIQQSDYEPYQINSEVTFSLSKYPLSDKVQVTRHKVSDRNFYDGERNRIRQLTDADEVIFLNNKNEICEGSYTSIFIKKNGLLVTPPLSSGLLPGILRADLLEKKQAIEGTLTIADIIEADDIFLGNSLRGLMKAKLLHISPL
;
A
#
# COMPACT_ATOMS: atom_id res chain seq x y z
N PRO A 1 8.33 -0.41 14.94
CA PRO A 1 7.52 0.70 15.51
C PRO A 1 8.00 0.97 16.93
N SER A 2 7.98 2.22 17.41
CA SER A 2 8.36 2.49 18.82
C SER A 2 7.23 2.19 19.80
N TRP A 3 5.96 2.18 19.35
CA TRP A 3 4.82 1.71 20.13
C TRP A 3 4.22 0.45 19.52
N THR A 4 4.01 -0.56 20.36
CA THR A 4 3.14 -1.70 20.11
C THR A 4 1.68 -1.24 20.03
N GLU A 5 0.81 -2.08 19.47
CA GLU A 5 -0.64 -1.79 19.43
C GLU A 5 -1.20 -1.60 20.85
N ALA A 6 -0.75 -2.40 21.82
CA ALA A 6 -1.17 -2.29 23.21
C ALA A 6 -0.74 -0.96 23.85
N GLU A 7 0.48 -0.47 23.59
CA GLU A 7 0.96 0.82 24.07
C GLU A 7 0.22 1.98 23.40
N TYR A 8 -0.02 1.88 22.09
CA TYR A 8 -0.83 2.86 21.37
C TYR A 8 -2.25 2.93 21.96
N LYS A 9 -2.90 1.78 22.20
CA LYS A 9 -4.24 1.72 22.78
C LYS A 9 -4.33 2.44 24.13
N LYS A 10 -3.33 2.28 25.00
CA LYS A 10 -3.30 2.99 26.30
C LYS A 10 -3.29 4.51 26.12
N LYS A 11 -2.43 5.02 25.22
CA LYS A 11 -2.32 6.47 24.93
C LYS A 11 -3.55 7.00 24.19
N PHE A 12 -4.11 6.20 23.30
CA PHE A 12 -5.38 6.45 22.63
C PHE A 12 -6.50 6.66 23.65
N GLU A 13 -6.72 5.74 24.61
CA GLU A 13 -7.79 5.90 25.61
C GLU A 13 -7.60 7.15 26.48
N ARG A 14 -6.35 7.50 26.78
CA ARG A 14 -6.04 8.75 27.48
C ARG A 14 -6.39 9.98 26.65
N THR A 15 -6.07 9.98 25.35
CA THR A 15 -6.50 11.04 24.42
C THR A 15 -8.02 11.13 24.32
N MET A 16 -8.71 9.99 24.23
CA MET A 16 -10.18 9.95 24.16
C MET A 16 -10.83 10.45 25.45
N THR A 17 -10.19 10.26 26.61
CA THR A 17 -10.65 10.85 27.87
C THR A 17 -10.69 12.38 27.79
N TYR A 18 -9.62 13.00 27.27
CA TYR A 18 -9.58 14.46 27.05
C TYR A 18 -10.66 14.92 26.07
N ILE A 19 -10.86 14.20 24.97
CA ILE A 19 -11.89 14.54 23.98
C ILE A 19 -13.31 14.43 24.59
N ARG A 20 -13.60 13.36 25.34
CA ARG A 20 -14.89 13.16 26.02
C ARG A 20 -15.16 14.21 27.09
N GLN A 21 -14.11 14.75 27.73
CA GLN A 21 -14.22 15.82 28.72
C GLN A 21 -14.38 17.22 28.07
N GLY A 22 -14.24 17.33 26.75
CA GLY A 22 -14.37 18.59 26.03
C GLY A 22 -13.08 19.43 25.98
N ASP A 23 -11.94 18.88 26.41
CA ASP A 23 -10.65 19.58 26.38
C ASP A 23 -10.18 19.84 24.93
N ALA A 24 -10.49 18.92 24.03
CA ALA A 24 -10.17 19.02 22.61
C ALA A 24 -11.22 18.30 21.75
N TYR A 25 -11.45 18.79 20.54
CA TYR A 25 -12.26 18.13 19.51
C TYR A 25 -11.45 17.10 18.71
N GLN A 26 -10.16 17.40 18.51
CA GLN A 26 -9.24 16.53 17.79
C GLN A 26 -7.84 16.63 18.39
N VAL A 27 -7.13 15.50 18.47
CA VAL A 27 -5.71 15.46 18.81
C VAL A 27 -4.97 14.51 17.86
N ASN A 28 -3.89 14.97 17.23
CA ASN A 28 -3.06 14.16 16.36
C ASN A 28 -2.03 13.39 17.19
N LEU A 29 -2.30 12.11 17.48
CA LEU A 29 -1.44 11.24 18.27
C LEU A 29 -0.43 10.54 17.36
N THR A 30 0.86 10.62 17.69
CA THR A 30 1.93 10.16 16.79
C THR A 30 3.00 9.35 17.50
N PHE A 31 3.71 8.51 16.75
CA PHE A 31 4.85 7.75 17.27
C PHE A 31 5.90 7.46 16.19
N PRO A 32 7.18 7.29 16.56
CA PRO A 32 8.25 7.07 15.59
C PRO A 32 8.38 5.61 15.13
N MET A 33 8.62 5.42 13.83
CA MET A 33 9.29 4.24 13.27
C MET A 33 10.79 4.50 13.27
N ARG A 34 11.57 3.49 13.67
CA ARG A 34 13.02 3.57 13.73
C ARG A 34 13.63 2.46 12.88
N ALA A 35 14.69 2.78 12.16
CA ALA A 35 15.47 1.83 11.38
C ALA A 35 16.93 2.28 11.31
N THR A 36 17.79 1.39 10.82
CA THR A 36 19.17 1.72 10.48
C THR A 36 19.32 1.74 8.96
N PHE A 37 19.94 2.78 8.42
CA PHE A 37 20.19 2.93 7.00
C PHE A 37 21.61 3.46 6.77
N LYS A 38 22.40 2.75 5.97
CA LYS A 38 23.85 3.02 5.79
C LYS A 38 24.21 3.67 4.45
N ARG A 39 23.23 4.05 3.63
CA ARG A 39 23.46 4.71 2.33
C ARG A 39 23.08 6.19 2.44
N SER A 40 23.37 6.95 1.39
CA SER A 40 23.10 8.40 1.34
C SER A 40 21.61 8.73 1.36
N ALA A 41 21.25 9.91 1.92
CA ALA A 41 19.90 10.47 1.83
C ALA A 41 19.37 10.54 0.40
N ARG A 42 20.22 10.85 -0.58
CA ARG A 42 19.87 10.86 -2.01
C ARG A 42 19.35 9.50 -2.50
N THR A 43 19.98 8.42 -2.05
CA THR A 43 19.53 7.05 -2.37
C THR A 43 18.13 6.81 -1.82
N LEU A 44 17.91 7.19 -0.55
CA LEU A 44 16.64 6.99 0.13
C LEU A 44 15.53 7.84 -0.50
N TYR A 45 15.82 9.10 -0.81
CA TYR A 45 14.88 10.00 -1.47
C TYR A 45 14.45 9.47 -2.84
N SER A 46 15.39 9.01 -3.66
CA SER A 46 15.10 8.42 -4.98
C SER A 46 14.20 7.18 -4.86
N ALA A 47 14.56 6.26 -3.95
CA ALA A 47 13.80 5.03 -3.71
C ALA A 47 12.37 5.28 -3.22
N PHE A 48 12.14 6.39 -2.50
CA PHE A 48 10.83 6.75 -1.96
C PHE A 48 10.04 7.67 -2.88
N ARG A 49 10.70 8.46 -3.74
CA ARG A 49 10.03 9.35 -4.71
C ARG A 49 9.19 8.56 -5.72
N SER A 50 9.60 7.34 -6.06
CA SER A 50 8.79 6.43 -6.87
C SER A 50 7.54 5.92 -6.13
N ARG A 51 7.61 5.79 -4.80
CA ARG A 51 6.52 5.31 -3.91
C ARG A 51 5.56 6.42 -3.52
N GLN A 52 6.07 7.63 -3.33
CA GLN A 52 5.34 8.80 -2.84
C GLN A 52 5.59 9.99 -3.76
N LYS A 53 4.58 10.32 -4.57
CA LYS A 53 4.61 11.44 -5.52
C LYS A 53 4.18 12.76 -4.88
N GLY A 54 4.68 13.05 -3.67
CA GLY A 54 4.38 14.30 -2.97
C GLY A 54 4.87 15.51 -3.78
N SER A 55 4.05 16.56 -3.82
CA SER A 55 4.33 17.79 -4.57
C SER A 55 5.37 18.68 -3.88
N TYR A 56 5.57 18.54 -2.56
CA TYR A 56 6.40 19.43 -1.74
C TYR A 56 7.54 18.67 -1.04
N GLY A 57 8.33 17.92 -1.83
CA GLY A 57 9.44 17.10 -1.35
C GLY A 57 10.82 17.70 -1.60
N GLY A 58 11.81 17.26 -0.83
CA GLY A 58 13.21 17.70 -0.95
C GLY A 58 14.13 17.02 0.05
N ILE A 59 15.45 17.26 -0.09
CA ILE A 59 16.48 16.86 0.87
C ILE A 59 17.10 18.12 1.45
N ILE A 60 17.20 18.20 2.77
CA ILE A 60 17.80 19.32 3.50
C ILE A 60 18.94 18.74 4.30
N SER A 61 20.14 19.19 3.97
CA SER A 61 21.38 18.78 4.61
C SER A 61 22.12 20.04 5.07
N LEU A 62 21.89 20.42 6.33
CA LEU A 62 22.57 21.54 6.96
C LEU A 62 23.78 21.02 7.74
N THR A 63 24.91 21.73 7.68
CA THR A 63 26.14 21.34 8.37
C THR A 63 25.90 21.12 9.87
N GLY A 64 26.32 19.95 10.38
CA GLY A 64 26.16 19.57 11.79
C GLY A 64 24.75 19.10 12.18
N GLY A 65 23.77 19.13 11.26
CA GLY A 65 22.41 18.68 11.49
C GLY A 65 22.11 17.28 10.93
N PRO A 66 20.94 16.69 11.26
CA PRO A 66 20.43 15.54 10.54
C PRO A 66 20.04 15.90 9.10
N GLU A 67 20.12 14.93 8.19
CA GLU A 67 19.53 15.03 6.86
C GLU A 67 18.00 14.85 6.97
N ILE A 68 17.25 15.81 6.44
CA ILE A 68 15.78 15.78 6.40
C ILE A 68 15.34 15.46 4.98
N ILE A 69 14.55 14.40 4.82
CA ILE A 69 14.13 13.89 3.52
C ILE A 69 12.60 13.92 3.51
N SER A 70 12.02 14.87 2.78
CA SER A 70 10.57 15.06 2.74
C SER A 70 9.96 14.54 1.45
N HIS A 71 8.84 13.84 1.56
CA HIS A 71 7.93 13.50 0.46
C HIS A 71 6.53 14.07 0.74
N SER A 72 6.48 15.24 1.40
CA SER A 72 5.23 15.83 1.85
C SER A 72 4.28 16.12 0.67
N PRO A 73 3.01 15.71 0.78
CA PRO A 73 1.98 16.04 -0.18
C PRO A 73 1.20 17.33 0.18
N GLU A 74 1.38 17.89 1.38
CA GLU A 74 0.52 18.95 1.92
C GLU A 74 1.23 20.31 1.93
N LEU A 75 0.55 21.33 1.42
CA LEU A 75 0.99 22.73 1.49
C LEU A 75 0.61 23.30 2.85
N PHE A 76 1.62 23.70 3.64
CA PHE A 76 1.37 24.48 4.85
C PHE A 76 0.94 25.89 4.46
N PHE A 77 1.82 26.64 3.79
CA PHE A 77 1.42 27.88 3.14
C PHE A 77 2.31 28.24 1.95
N SER A 78 1.76 28.99 1.00
CA SER A 78 2.52 29.76 0.03
C SER A 78 2.18 31.24 0.14
N LYS A 79 3.17 32.08 -0.17
CA LYS A 79 3.08 33.54 -0.17
C LYS A 79 3.55 34.08 -1.51
N PHE A 80 2.73 34.88 -2.16
CA PHE A 80 3.13 35.66 -3.34
C PHE A 80 2.63 37.11 -3.17
N GLY A 81 3.56 38.06 -3.03
CA GLY A 81 3.23 39.40 -2.53
C GLY A 81 2.54 39.31 -1.18
N LYS A 82 1.30 39.80 -1.09
CA LYS A 82 0.43 39.70 0.10
C LYS A 82 -0.51 38.50 0.08
N LYS A 83 -0.61 37.75 -1.01
CA LYS A 83 -1.55 36.62 -1.10
C LYS A 83 -0.98 35.43 -0.36
N MET A 84 -1.70 34.97 0.66
CA MET A 84 -1.43 33.72 1.38
C MET A 84 -2.36 32.63 0.87
N THR A 85 -1.84 31.41 0.70
CA THR A 85 -2.63 30.24 0.32
C THR A 85 -2.22 29.05 1.18
N MET A 86 -3.20 28.33 1.74
CA MET A 86 -3.01 27.06 2.43
C MET A 86 -3.89 26.01 1.77
N ARG A 87 -3.42 24.76 1.68
CA ARG A 87 -4.22 23.65 1.12
C ARG A 87 -4.22 22.43 2.04
N PRO A 88 -5.13 22.38 3.03
CA PRO A 88 -5.30 21.19 3.85
C PRO A 88 -5.81 20.02 3.02
N MET A 89 -5.39 18.82 3.42
CA MET A 89 -5.80 17.58 2.78
C MET A 89 -6.31 16.59 3.85
N LYS A 90 -7.55 16.10 3.66
CA LYS A 90 -8.17 15.08 4.52
C LYS A 90 -9.12 14.24 3.68
N GLY A 91 -9.13 12.92 3.92
CA GLY A 91 -9.84 11.96 3.08
C GLY A 91 -9.00 11.48 1.90
N THR A 92 -8.66 10.19 1.90
CA THR A 92 -7.90 9.53 0.82
C THR A 92 -8.62 8.23 0.45
N ARG A 93 -8.71 7.94 -0.86
CA ARG A 93 -9.21 6.66 -1.36
C ARG A 93 -8.29 6.14 -2.49
N PRO A 94 -7.93 4.85 -2.52
CA PRO A 94 -7.13 4.29 -3.62
C PRO A 94 -7.92 4.37 -4.94
N ARG A 95 -7.22 4.48 -6.08
CA ARG A 95 -7.87 4.43 -7.40
C ARG A 95 -8.60 3.11 -7.57
N ALA A 96 -9.78 3.16 -8.21
CA ALA A 96 -10.44 1.93 -8.63
C ALA A 96 -9.83 1.41 -9.92
N LYS A 97 -10.08 0.12 -10.20
CA LYS A 97 -9.45 -0.60 -11.32
C LYS A 97 -10.03 -0.24 -12.70
N THR A 98 -11.25 0.28 -12.75
CA THR A 98 -11.93 0.67 -13.99
C THR A 98 -12.31 2.14 -13.92
N ALA A 99 -12.31 2.83 -15.06
CA ALA A 99 -12.65 4.25 -15.12
C ALA A 99 -14.06 4.53 -14.56
N GLU A 100 -15.02 3.65 -14.81
CA GLU A 100 -16.38 3.77 -14.31
C GLU A 100 -16.45 3.65 -12.77
N ALA A 101 -15.83 2.62 -12.20
CA ALA A 101 -15.77 2.44 -10.75
C ALA A 101 -14.98 3.59 -10.08
N ASP A 102 -13.95 4.10 -10.76
CA ASP A 102 -13.11 5.18 -10.26
C ASP A 102 -13.84 6.52 -10.25
N ASN A 103 -14.67 6.78 -11.27
CA ASN A 103 -15.56 7.93 -11.32
C ASN A 103 -16.67 7.83 -10.25
N LYS A 104 -17.24 6.64 -10.04
CA LYS A 104 -18.23 6.42 -8.97
C LYS A 104 -17.60 6.61 -7.58
N LEU A 105 -16.40 6.06 -7.37
CA LEU A 105 -15.61 6.27 -6.15
C LEU A 105 -15.34 7.76 -5.92
N LYS A 106 -14.93 8.51 -6.95
CA LYS A 106 -14.70 9.95 -6.87
C LYS A 106 -15.97 10.71 -6.47
N LYS A 107 -17.11 10.40 -7.08
CA LYS A 107 -18.41 11.00 -6.71
C LYS A 107 -18.79 10.68 -5.26
N ASN A 108 -18.67 9.43 -4.83
CA ASN A 108 -18.99 9.00 -3.47
C ASN A 108 -18.04 9.63 -2.45
N MET A 109 -16.75 9.73 -2.75
CA MET A 109 -15.76 10.36 -1.87
C MET A 109 -16.07 11.83 -1.64
N LYS A 110 -16.62 12.53 -2.64
CA LYS A 110 -17.06 13.93 -2.45
C LYS A 110 -18.24 14.04 -1.50
N LEU A 111 -19.08 13.01 -1.39
CA LEU A 111 -20.30 12.98 -0.57
C LEU A 111 -20.10 12.26 0.78
N ASP A 112 -18.88 11.82 1.09
CA ASP A 112 -18.56 11.14 2.34
C ASP A 112 -18.62 12.14 3.50
N GLU A 113 -19.72 12.11 4.26
CA GLU A 113 -20.00 13.08 5.33
C GLU A 113 -18.89 13.12 6.38
N LYS A 114 -18.31 11.97 6.73
CA LYS A 114 -17.18 11.88 7.66
C LYS A 114 -15.96 12.65 7.15
N SER A 115 -15.54 12.38 5.91
CA SER A 115 -14.38 13.07 5.31
C SER A 115 -14.64 14.57 5.12
N GLN A 116 -15.86 14.96 4.78
CA GLN A 116 -16.26 16.37 4.69
C GLN A 116 -16.18 17.06 6.05
N ALA A 117 -16.71 16.44 7.11
CA ALA A 117 -16.69 16.99 8.47
C ALA A 117 -15.26 17.18 8.97
N GLU A 118 -14.39 16.17 8.80
CA GLU A 118 -12.97 16.27 9.14
C GLU A 118 -12.27 17.38 8.34
N ASN A 119 -12.50 17.45 7.03
CA ASN A 119 -11.87 18.47 6.19
C ASN A 119 -12.36 19.88 6.55
N LEU A 120 -13.66 20.05 6.80
CA LEU A 120 -14.28 21.32 7.18
C LEU A 120 -13.72 21.83 8.50
N MET A 121 -13.60 20.95 9.50
CA MET A 121 -12.99 21.30 10.78
C MET A 121 -11.55 21.83 10.61
N ILE A 122 -10.74 21.19 9.76
CA ILE A 122 -9.39 21.68 9.45
C ILE A 122 -9.44 23.01 8.70
N VAL A 123 -10.35 23.18 7.73
CA VAL A 123 -10.54 24.45 7.02
C VAL A 123 -10.86 25.58 8.00
N ASP A 124 -11.76 25.35 8.95
CA ASP A 124 -12.13 26.36 9.95
C ASP A 124 -10.98 26.70 10.88
N LEU A 125 -10.19 25.70 11.29
CA LEU A 125 -8.97 25.93 12.07
C LEU A 125 -7.97 26.82 11.30
N LEU A 126 -7.75 26.54 10.02
CA LEU A 126 -6.84 27.32 9.18
C LEU A 126 -7.37 28.72 8.87
N ARG A 127 -8.69 28.88 8.71
CA ARG A 127 -9.33 30.20 8.58
C ARG A 127 -9.11 31.06 9.81
N ASN A 128 -9.29 30.48 11.01
CA ASN A 128 -9.02 31.15 12.28
C ASN A 128 -7.54 31.56 12.39
N ASP A 129 -6.62 30.65 12.07
CA ASP A 129 -5.17 30.95 12.08
C ASP A 129 -4.82 32.11 11.12
N LEU A 130 -5.27 32.02 9.86
CA LEU A 130 -5.03 33.07 8.86
C LEU A 130 -5.65 34.41 9.24
N SER A 131 -6.84 34.42 9.87
CA SER A 131 -7.54 35.67 10.23
C SER A 131 -6.72 36.58 11.15
N ARG A 132 -5.84 36.01 11.98
CA ARG A 132 -5.00 36.76 12.94
C ARG A 132 -3.99 37.66 12.23
N ILE A 133 -3.42 37.17 11.12
CA ILE A 133 -2.36 37.84 10.36
C ILE A 133 -2.85 38.52 9.07
N SER A 134 -4.12 38.37 8.73
CA SER A 134 -4.69 38.83 7.45
C SER A 134 -5.59 40.06 7.59
N ASP A 135 -5.73 40.84 6.52
CA ASP A 135 -6.69 41.93 6.42
C ASP A 135 -8.10 41.41 6.79
N THR A 136 -8.83 42.16 7.61
CA THR A 136 -10.19 41.80 8.04
C THR A 136 -11.08 41.53 6.83
N GLY A 137 -11.80 40.40 6.83
CA GLY A 137 -12.68 39.99 5.73
C GLY A 137 -11.96 39.44 4.48
N SER A 138 -10.63 39.36 4.47
CA SER A 138 -9.88 38.84 3.30
C SER A 138 -9.80 37.32 3.21
N VAL A 139 -10.06 36.61 4.33
CA VAL A 139 -10.00 35.15 4.38
C VAL A 139 -11.16 34.54 3.58
N LYS A 140 -10.83 33.76 2.54
CA LYS A 140 -11.79 33.12 1.64
C LYS A 140 -11.47 31.63 1.49
N VAL A 141 -12.49 30.84 1.20
CA VAL A 141 -12.36 29.41 0.85
C VAL A 141 -12.82 29.21 -0.60
N PRO A 142 -11.97 29.55 -1.59
CA PRO A 142 -12.37 29.46 -3.00
C PRO A 142 -12.67 28.03 -3.48
N GLU A 143 -12.08 27.02 -2.82
CA GLU A 143 -12.31 25.61 -3.12
C GLU A 143 -12.55 24.85 -1.82
N LEU A 144 -13.73 24.23 -1.68
CA LEU A 144 -14.09 23.39 -0.55
C LEU A 144 -14.40 21.98 -1.07
N PHE A 145 -13.76 20.96 -0.47
CA PHE A 145 -13.92 19.55 -0.84
C PHE A 145 -13.58 19.26 -2.31
N SER A 146 -12.54 19.91 -2.83
CA SER A 146 -12.01 19.63 -4.16
C SER A 146 -11.31 18.26 -4.17
N LEU A 147 -11.39 17.53 -5.29
CA LEU A 147 -10.79 16.21 -5.41
C LEU A 147 -9.63 16.23 -6.40
N GLU A 148 -8.43 16.01 -5.88
CA GLU A 148 -7.22 15.83 -6.65
C GLU A 148 -7.02 14.35 -6.97
N THR A 149 -6.80 14.04 -8.24
CA THR A 149 -6.58 12.67 -8.72
C THR A 149 -5.09 12.45 -8.95
N TYR A 150 -4.52 11.52 -8.20
CA TYR A 150 -3.15 11.05 -8.36
C TYR A 150 -3.14 9.68 -9.08
N PRO A 151 -1.98 9.19 -9.57
CA PRO A 151 -1.90 7.92 -10.27
C PRO A 151 -2.39 6.70 -9.47
N THR A 152 -2.31 6.73 -8.13
CA THR A 152 -2.63 5.60 -7.25
C THR A 152 -3.74 5.89 -6.24
N LEU A 153 -4.14 7.15 -6.06
CA LEU A 153 -5.22 7.54 -5.14
C LEU A 153 -5.98 8.78 -5.63
N HIS A 154 -7.16 9.01 -5.05
CA HIS A 154 -7.81 10.32 -4.99
C HIS A 154 -7.63 10.92 -3.59
N GLN A 155 -7.55 12.24 -3.55
CA GLN A 155 -7.35 13.00 -2.34
C GLN A 155 -8.33 14.17 -2.29
N MET A 156 -9.00 14.35 -1.16
CA MET A 156 -9.79 15.55 -0.92
C MET A 156 -8.90 16.64 -0.32
N THR A 157 -8.95 17.81 -0.96
CA THR A 157 -8.24 19.03 -0.58
C THR A 157 -9.20 20.21 -0.59
N SER A 158 -8.92 21.18 0.26
CA SER A 158 -9.60 22.47 0.25
C SER A 158 -8.54 23.56 0.13
N GLN A 159 -8.93 24.75 -0.34
CA GLN A 159 -8.04 25.89 -0.45
C GLN A 159 -8.55 27.02 0.40
N VAL A 160 -7.69 27.53 1.29
CA VAL A 160 -7.94 28.74 2.07
C VAL A 160 -6.96 29.80 1.61
N THR A 161 -7.47 30.99 1.30
CA THR A 161 -6.66 32.13 0.86
C THR A 161 -6.93 33.34 1.72
N SER A 162 -5.95 34.22 1.86
CA SER A 162 -6.13 35.52 2.50
C SER A 162 -5.17 36.57 1.94
N LYS A 163 -5.34 37.82 2.38
CA LYS A 163 -4.42 38.91 2.12
C LYS A 163 -3.71 39.30 3.41
N LEU A 164 -2.39 39.14 3.44
CA LEU A 164 -1.54 39.47 4.59
C LEU A 164 -1.55 40.98 4.88
N LYS A 165 -1.62 41.36 6.16
CA LYS A 165 -1.48 42.75 6.59
C LYS A 165 -0.07 43.26 6.28
N ASP A 166 0.07 44.55 5.98
CA ASP A 166 1.35 45.20 5.66
C ASP A 166 2.41 45.07 6.76
N SER A 167 1.97 45.02 8.02
CA SER A 167 2.86 44.99 9.18
C SER A 167 3.49 43.61 9.46
N GLN A 168 3.12 42.56 8.73
CA GLN A 168 3.50 41.18 9.07
C GLN A 168 4.78 40.77 8.36
N ASN A 169 5.78 40.38 9.13
CA ASN A 169 6.98 39.73 8.60
C ASN A 169 6.88 38.20 8.71
N PHE A 170 7.89 37.47 8.24
CA PHE A 170 7.89 36.01 8.31
C PHE A 170 7.86 35.45 9.73
N ILE A 171 8.46 36.12 10.72
CA ILE A 171 8.40 35.72 12.13
C ILE A 171 6.95 35.75 12.61
N ASP A 172 6.20 36.81 12.27
CA ASP A 172 4.80 36.94 12.65
C ASP A 172 3.92 35.89 11.97
N ILE A 173 4.18 35.60 10.69
CA ILE A 173 3.52 34.52 9.95
C ILE A 173 3.72 33.18 10.66
N PHE A 174 4.96 32.83 11.03
CA PHE A 174 5.21 31.58 11.74
C PHE A 174 4.59 31.57 13.13
N LYS A 175 4.67 32.64 13.91
CA LYS A 175 4.01 32.72 15.23
C LYS A 175 2.48 32.56 15.15
N GLY A 176 1.87 33.09 14.09
CA GLY A 176 0.42 33.02 13.90
C GLY A 176 -0.07 31.67 13.38
N LEU A 177 0.69 31.02 12.50
CA LEU A 177 0.24 29.82 11.80
C LEU A 177 0.83 28.52 12.33
N PHE A 178 2.03 28.54 12.91
CA PHE A 178 2.79 27.34 13.25
C PHE A 178 2.50 26.82 14.66
N PRO A 179 2.45 25.49 14.87
CA PRO A 179 2.44 24.43 13.86
C PRO A 179 1.12 24.38 13.09
N CYS A 180 1.12 23.73 11.92
CA CYS A 180 -0.09 23.58 11.12
C CYS A 180 -1.20 22.88 11.91
N GLY A 181 -2.42 23.41 11.82
CA GLY A 181 -3.58 22.86 12.50
C GLY A 181 -3.89 21.39 12.16
N SER A 182 -3.61 20.97 10.92
CA SER A 182 -3.88 19.61 10.42
C SER A 182 -3.08 18.50 11.10
N VAL A 183 -1.98 18.85 11.78
CA VAL A 183 -1.04 17.91 12.42
C VAL A 183 -0.92 18.11 13.94
N THR A 184 -1.77 18.96 14.51
CA THR A 184 -1.84 19.21 15.94
C THR A 184 -3.19 18.76 16.48
N GLY A 185 -4.22 19.57 16.33
CA GLY A 185 -5.54 19.35 16.91
C GLY A 185 -6.28 20.66 17.14
N ALA A 186 -7.47 20.57 17.70
CA ALA A 186 -8.33 21.72 17.96
C ALA A 186 -8.96 21.58 19.35
N PRO A 187 -8.87 22.60 20.24
CA PRO A 187 -8.07 23.83 20.12
C PRO A 187 -6.55 23.56 20.07
N LYS A 188 -5.81 24.33 19.25
CA LYS A 188 -4.39 24.04 18.92
C LYS A 188 -3.49 23.94 20.16
N ILE A 189 -3.56 24.92 21.07
CA ILE A 189 -2.70 24.98 22.26
C ILE A 189 -2.96 23.78 23.17
N ARG A 190 -4.24 23.51 23.48
CA ARG A 190 -4.62 22.40 24.35
C ARG A 190 -4.25 21.04 23.74
N ALA A 191 -4.44 20.87 22.44
CA ALA A 191 -3.99 19.66 21.75
C ALA A 191 -2.47 19.46 21.83
N MET A 192 -1.67 20.53 21.74
CA MET A 192 -0.21 20.44 21.88
C MET A 192 0.24 20.06 23.30
N GLU A 193 -0.46 20.54 24.34
CA GLU A 193 -0.21 20.13 25.73
C GLU A 193 -0.48 18.63 25.93
N ILE A 194 -1.62 18.14 25.43
CA ILE A 194 -1.98 16.71 25.46
C ILE A 194 -0.94 15.89 24.70
N ILE A 195 -0.50 16.34 23.53
CA ILE A 195 0.56 15.69 22.76
C ILE A 195 1.86 15.61 23.57
N LYS A 196 2.25 16.69 24.25
CA LYS A 196 3.49 16.74 25.04
C LYS A 196 3.44 15.81 26.26
N GLU A 197 2.26 15.62 26.85
CA GLU A 197 2.04 14.65 27.94
C GLU A 197 2.18 13.21 27.44
N LEU A 198 1.63 12.89 26.26
CA LEU A 198 1.47 11.51 25.80
C LEU A 198 2.63 10.98 24.94
N GLU A 199 3.37 11.85 24.26
CA GLU A 199 4.49 11.47 23.40
C GLU A 199 5.82 11.45 24.14
N GLU A 200 6.60 10.38 23.95
CA GLU A 200 7.87 10.14 24.68
C GLU A 200 9.06 10.96 24.16
N SER A 201 8.92 11.63 23.02
CA SER A 201 10.02 12.36 22.40
C SER A 201 9.54 13.49 21.51
N ASP A 202 10.32 14.55 21.40
CA ASP A 202 10.00 15.66 20.51
C ASP A 202 9.97 15.21 19.04
N ARG A 203 8.98 15.73 18.30
CA ARG A 203 8.74 15.39 16.89
C ARG A 203 9.86 15.86 15.95
N GLY A 204 10.66 16.84 16.36
CA GLY A 204 11.73 17.43 15.52
C GLY A 204 11.16 18.00 14.22
N ALA A 205 11.73 17.63 13.07
CA ALA A 205 11.21 18.09 11.77
C ALA A 205 9.82 17.51 11.41
N TYR A 206 9.41 16.41 12.03
CA TYR A 206 8.08 15.83 11.77
C TYR A 206 6.98 16.71 12.37
N CYS A 207 5.88 16.88 11.63
CA CYS A 207 4.83 17.89 11.89
C CYS A 207 5.36 19.34 11.95
N GLY A 208 6.62 19.57 11.56
CA GLY A 208 7.19 20.89 11.36
C GLY A 208 6.88 21.42 9.97
N SER A 209 7.84 22.12 9.38
CA SER A 209 7.70 22.68 8.03
C SER A 209 9.06 22.78 7.34
N ILE A 210 9.06 22.55 6.03
CA ILE A 210 10.22 22.67 5.15
C ILE A 210 9.80 23.52 3.97
N GLY A 211 10.63 24.48 3.58
CA GLY A 211 10.31 25.39 2.51
C GLY A 211 11.45 26.32 2.15
N TYR A 212 11.11 27.38 1.44
CA TYR A 212 12.05 28.41 1.02
C TYR A 212 11.41 29.81 1.12
N ILE A 213 12.27 30.82 1.15
CA ILE A 213 11.92 32.23 1.02
C ILE A 213 12.82 32.79 -0.10
N GLU A 214 12.22 33.34 -1.13
CA GLU A 214 12.92 34.03 -2.23
C GLU A 214 13.33 35.45 -1.78
N PRO A 215 14.36 36.06 -2.39
CA PRO A 215 14.79 37.42 -2.07
C PRO A 215 13.66 38.46 -2.15
N GLU A 216 12.73 38.30 -3.09
CA GLU A 216 11.56 39.16 -3.31
C GLU A 216 10.41 38.86 -2.33
N GLY A 217 10.60 37.91 -1.40
CA GLY A 217 9.68 37.58 -0.33
C GLY A 217 8.53 36.64 -0.73
N ALA A 218 8.57 36.04 -1.92
CA ALA A 218 7.75 34.88 -2.22
C ALA A 218 8.24 33.67 -1.41
N ALA A 219 7.33 32.79 -1.00
CA ALA A 219 7.68 31.67 -0.14
C ALA A 219 6.74 30.49 -0.33
N CYS A 220 7.24 29.29 -0.07
CA CYS A 220 6.45 28.07 -0.07
C CYS A 220 6.97 27.13 1.00
N PHE A 221 6.06 26.66 1.85
CA PHE A 221 6.34 25.81 3.00
C PHE A 221 5.36 24.65 3.03
N ASN A 222 5.86 23.44 3.26
CA ASN A 222 5.05 22.23 3.40
C ASN A 222 4.66 21.96 4.85
N VAL A 223 3.74 21.01 5.05
CA VAL A 223 3.60 20.37 6.35
C VAL A 223 4.62 19.23 6.44
N GLY A 224 5.41 19.17 7.51
CA GLY A 224 6.50 18.19 7.72
C GLY A 224 6.02 16.76 7.98
N ILE A 225 5.18 16.21 7.10
CA ILE A 225 4.68 14.84 7.12
C ILE A 225 5.28 14.03 5.99
N ARG A 226 5.26 12.70 6.14
CA ARG A 226 5.98 11.79 5.24
C ARG A 226 7.44 12.21 5.09
N THR A 227 8.05 12.54 6.22
CA THR A 227 9.40 13.08 6.33
C THR A 227 10.27 12.11 7.12
N ILE A 228 11.42 11.78 6.56
CA ILE A 228 12.45 10.98 7.21
C ILE A 228 13.50 11.92 7.79
N ILE A 229 13.92 11.63 9.02
CA ILE A 229 15.05 12.27 9.69
C ILE A 229 16.16 11.23 9.75
N LEU A 230 17.24 11.47 9.02
CA LEU A 230 18.41 10.59 8.98
C LEU A 230 19.58 11.29 9.67
N LYS A 231 20.02 10.74 10.80
CA LYS A 231 21.23 11.21 11.50
C LYS A 231 22.22 10.05 11.56
N GLU A 232 23.39 10.24 10.95
CA GLU A 232 24.40 9.19 10.77
C GLU A 232 23.81 7.98 10.03
N SER A 233 23.46 6.91 10.75
CA SER A 233 22.76 5.73 10.20
C SER A 233 21.39 5.51 10.84
N LYS A 234 20.94 6.36 11.75
CA LYS A 234 19.66 6.23 12.45
C LYS A 234 18.58 6.95 11.65
N LEU A 235 17.62 6.18 11.17
CA LEU A 235 16.45 6.64 10.45
C LEU A 235 15.28 6.76 11.43
N ARG A 236 14.64 7.93 11.48
CA ARG A 236 13.36 8.15 12.15
C ARG A 236 12.30 8.59 11.14
N TYR A 237 11.15 7.92 11.16
CA TYR A 237 9.98 8.26 10.35
C TYR A 237 8.75 8.17 11.23
N ASN A 238 8.11 9.29 11.52
CA ASN A 238 6.94 9.29 12.39
C ASN A 238 5.65 9.09 11.59
N VAL A 239 4.71 8.42 12.25
CA VAL A 239 3.33 8.26 11.77
C VAL A 239 2.38 8.68 12.88
N GLY A 240 1.15 8.96 12.52
CA GLY A 240 0.11 9.27 13.48
C GLY A 240 -1.25 9.40 12.82
N SER A 241 -2.24 9.67 13.64
CA SER A 241 -3.62 9.88 13.23
C SER A 241 -4.30 10.96 14.08
N GLY A 242 -5.24 11.67 13.45
CA GLY A 242 -6.05 12.70 14.11
C GLY A 242 -7.23 12.04 14.79
N LEU A 243 -7.15 11.88 16.10
CA LEU A 243 -8.18 11.24 16.91
C LEU A 243 -9.34 12.20 17.12
N VAL A 244 -10.55 11.72 16.85
CA VAL A 244 -11.83 12.41 17.08
C VAL A 244 -12.75 11.52 17.92
N MET A 245 -13.92 12.03 18.33
CA MET A 245 -14.85 11.31 19.22
C MET A 245 -15.16 9.87 18.77
N ASP A 246 -15.31 9.64 17.46
CA ASP A 246 -15.71 8.35 16.88
C ASP A 246 -14.51 7.49 16.41
N SER A 247 -13.27 7.85 16.79
CA SER A 247 -12.09 7.07 16.45
C SER A 247 -12.11 5.70 17.16
N VAL A 248 -11.54 4.68 16.50
CA VAL A 248 -11.41 3.31 17.04
C VAL A 248 -9.93 2.92 17.09
N ALA A 249 -9.44 2.54 18.27
CA ALA A 249 -8.00 2.35 18.51
C ALA A 249 -7.31 1.40 17.50
N SER A 250 -7.94 0.27 17.16
CA SER A 250 -7.40 -0.71 16.21
C SER A 250 -7.27 -0.13 14.80
N ASP A 251 -8.27 0.62 14.37
CA ASP A 251 -8.34 1.20 13.03
C ASP A 251 -7.29 2.31 12.88
N GLU A 252 -7.15 3.14 13.91
CA GLU A 252 -6.18 4.24 13.96
C GLU A 252 -4.73 3.73 14.02
N TYR A 253 -4.48 2.66 14.79
CA TYR A 253 -3.18 2.00 14.79
C TYR A 253 -2.87 1.37 13.43
N ALA A 254 -3.84 0.67 12.82
CA ALA A 254 -3.70 0.10 11.49
C ALA A 254 -3.42 1.19 10.44
N GLU A 255 -4.06 2.36 10.52
CA GLU A 255 -3.78 3.52 9.67
C GLU A 255 -2.34 4.03 9.87
N CYS A 256 -1.86 4.13 11.12
CA CYS A 256 -0.49 4.51 11.41
C CYS A 256 0.52 3.52 10.79
N ILE A 257 0.27 2.21 10.91
CA ILE A 257 1.12 1.18 10.31
C ILE A 257 1.07 1.26 8.78
N LEU A 258 -0.10 1.44 8.18
CA LEU A 258 -0.26 1.60 6.74
C LEU A 258 0.52 2.81 6.22
N LYS A 259 0.52 3.95 6.93
CA LYS A 259 1.33 5.12 6.57
C LYS A 259 2.84 4.81 6.60
N ALA A 260 3.27 3.88 7.45
CA ALA A 260 4.65 3.41 7.53
C ALA A 260 5.01 2.35 6.48
N ASP A 261 4.06 1.77 5.74
CA ASP A 261 4.34 0.72 4.74
C ASP A 261 5.31 1.18 3.65
N VAL A 262 5.41 2.49 3.41
CA VAL A 262 6.45 3.05 2.53
C VAL A 262 7.87 2.65 2.95
N LEU A 263 8.11 2.39 4.24
CA LEU A 263 9.40 1.94 4.77
C LEU A 263 9.67 0.46 4.47
N LYS A 264 8.63 -0.33 4.18
CA LYS A 264 8.79 -1.74 3.86
C LYS A 264 9.66 -1.88 2.62
N LYS A 265 10.51 -2.90 2.65
CA LYS A 265 11.39 -3.24 1.54
C LYS A 265 10.51 -3.73 0.39
N GLN A 266 10.37 -2.96 -0.68
CA GLN A 266 9.81 -3.48 -1.93
C GLN A 266 10.84 -4.39 -2.57
N ASN A 267 10.77 -5.65 -2.16
CA ASN A 267 11.57 -6.75 -2.65
C ASN A 267 10.72 -7.72 -3.48
N SER A 268 9.50 -7.32 -3.85
CA SER A 268 8.65 -8.10 -4.75
C SER A 268 9.28 -8.11 -6.14
N GLU A 269 10.05 -9.14 -6.42
CA GLU A 269 10.49 -9.49 -7.76
C GLU A 269 9.29 -10.08 -8.51
N ILE A 270 9.18 -9.79 -9.79
CA ILE A 270 8.22 -10.49 -10.65
C ILE A 270 8.79 -11.87 -10.91
N LEU A 271 8.01 -12.91 -10.64
CA LEU A 271 8.46 -14.29 -10.69
C LEU A 271 7.84 -15.02 -11.86
N GLU A 272 8.66 -15.82 -12.51
CA GLU A 272 8.21 -16.92 -13.35
C GLU A 272 8.81 -18.24 -12.89
N THR A 273 8.08 -19.32 -13.15
CA THR A 273 8.54 -20.69 -12.84
C THR A 273 8.19 -21.57 -14.01
N PHE A 274 9.24 -22.08 -14.65
CA PHE A 274 9.17 -22.88 -15.85
C PHE A 274 9.41 -24.34 -15.52
N LEU A 275 8.76 -25.21 -16.28
CA LEU A 275 9.24 -26.57 -16.52
C LEU A 275 10.16 -26.51 -17.74
N TRP A 276 11.43 -26.86 -17.56
CA TRP A 276 12.38 -27.08 -18.66
C TRP A 276 12.53 -28.58 -18.89
N GLN A 277 12.48 -29.01 -20.14
CA GLN A 277 12.56 -30.41 -20.52
C GLN A 277 13.69 -30.63 -21.54
N PRO A 278 14.45 -31.75 -21.44
CA PRO A 278 15.43 -32.12 -22.44
C PRO A 278 14.80 -32.17 -23.85
N GLY A 279 15.51 -31.65 -24.84
CA GLY A 279 15.09 -31.65 -26.25
C GLY A 279 13.96 -30.69 -26.65
N THR A 280 13.10 -30.27 -25.70
CA THR A 280 11.92 -29.41 -25.97
C THR A 280 12.00 -28.03 -25.32
N GLY A 281 12.90 -27.83 -24.36
CA GLY A 281 13.14 -26.54 -23.73
C GLY A 281 12.06 -26.15 -22.71
N ILE A 282 11.73 -24.86 -22.65
CA ILE A 282 10.77 -24.33 -21.68
C ILE A 282 9.33 -24.58 -22.16
N LYS A 283 8.56 -25.33 -21.37
CA LYS A 283 7.11 -25.51 -21.59
C LYS A 283 6.36 -24.19 -21.44
N ASN A 284 5.43 -23.91 -22.36
CA ASN A 284 4.60 -22.69 -22.37
C ASN A 284 5.39 -21.36 -22.36
N PHE A 285 6.59 -21.34 -22.95
CA PHE A 285 7.50 -20.20 -22.90
C PHE A 285 6.85 -18.88 -23.34
N SER A 286 6.09 -18.90 -24.43
CA SER A 286 5.47 -17.69 -24.98
C SER A 286 4.42 -17.10 -24.03
N GLN A 287 3.61 -17.95 -23.38
CA GLN A 287 2.61 -17.52 -22.40
C GLN A 287 3.27 -16.95 -21.14
N HIS A 288 4.34 -17.59 -20.67
CA HIS A 288 5.14 -17.10 -19.56
C HIS A 288 5.76 -15.72 -19.86
N LYS A 289 6.40 -15.55 -21.03
CA LYS A 289 6.98 -14.27 -21.46
C LYS A 289 5.91 -13.17 -21.55
N LYS A 290 4.75 -13.47 -22.15
CA LYS A 290 3.62 -12.53 -22.24
C LYS A 290 3.16 -12.05 -20.85
N ARG A 291 3.01 -12.98 -19.88
CA ARG A 291 2.60 -12.61 -18.51
C ARG A 291 3.64 -11.78 -17.78
N LEU A 292 4.92 -12.10 -17.94
CA LEU A 292 6.04 -11.37 -17.36
C LEU A 292 6.08 -9.92 -17.89
N ILE A 293 6.00 -9.73 -19.21
CA ILE A 293 5.99 -8.40 -19.84
C ILE A 293 4.77 -7.60 -19.39
N LYS A 294 3.57 -8.21 -19.40
CA LYS A 294 2.35 -7.56 -18.92
C LYS A 294 2.49 -7.09 -17.47
N THR A 295 3.00 -7.95 -16.60
CA THR A 295 3.21 -7.63 -15.18
C THR A 295 4.25 -6.53 -15.01
N ALA A 296 5.36 -6.58 -15.74
CA ALA A 296 6.39 -5.54 -15.70
C ALA A 296 5.85 -4.18 -16.12
N ASN A 297 5.02 -4.13 -17.17
CA ASN A 297 4.38 -2.90 -17.63
C ASN A 297 3.39 -2.33 -16.60
N GLU A 298 2.51 -3.18 -16.05
CA GLU A 298 1.51 -2.76 -15.06
C GLU A 298 2.16 -2.27 -13.75
N LEU A 299 3.24 -2.92 -13.31
CA LEU A 299 4.00 -2.55 -12.11
C LEU A 299 5.11 -1.51 -12.37
N LYS A 300 5.34 -1.11 -13.62
CA LYS A 300 6.38 -0.17 -14.05
C LYS A 300 7.81 -0.63 -13.73
N TYR A 301 8.05 -1.93 -13.84
CA TYR A 301 9.39 -2.50 -13.73
C TYR A 301 10.09 -2.36 -15.08
N PRO A 302 11.35 -1.89 -15.13
CA PRO A 302 12.10 -1.84 -16.39
C PRO A 302 12.24 -3.24 -16.96
N PHE A 303 11.75 -3.46 -18.17
CA PHE A 303 11.95 -4.71 -18.91
C PHE A 303 12.81 -4.40 -20.14
N LYS A 304 14.01 -4.98 -20.18
CA LYS A 304 14.91 -4.88 -21.34
C LYS A 304 15.01 -6.25 -22.01
N GLU A 305 14.60 -6.32 -23.27
CA GLU A 305 14.58 -7.56 -24.04
C GLU A 305 15.95 -8.27 -24.02
N VAL A 306 17.02 -7.52 -24.26
CA VAL A 306 18.40 -8.05 -24.24
C VAL A 306 18.76 -8.68 -22.89
N HIS A 307 18.36 -8.08 -21.77
CA HIS A 307 18.65 -8.63 -20.44
C HIS A 307 17.85 -9.92 -20.20
N PHE A 308 16.59 -9.96 -20.65
CA PHE A 308 15.75 -11.14 -20.56
C PHE A 308 16.32 -12.30 -21.39
N GLU A 309 16.69 -12.05 -22.64
CA GLU A 309 17.28 -13.07 -23.51
C GLU A 309 18.59 -13.64 -22.94
N ASN A 310 19.45 -12.77 -22.41
CA ASN A 310 20.70 -13.20 -21.75
C ASN A 310 20.41 -14.08 -20.53
N ALA A 311 19.41 -13.73 -19.73
CA ALA A 311 18.98 -14.57 -18.62
C ALA A 311 18.52 -15.95 -19.14
N ILE A 312 17.60 -16.02 -20.10
CA ILE A 312 17.12 -17.29 -20.65
C ILE A 312 18.25 -18.15 -21.24
N LYS A 313 19.23 -17.54 -21.93
CA LYS A 313 20.42 -18.25 -22.46
C LYS A 313 21.32 -18.84 -21.37
N SER A 314 21.26 -18.34 -20.13
CA SER A 314 22.04 -18.86 -19.01
C SER A 314 21.53 -20.19 -18.43
N ILE A 315 20.34 -20.64 -18.85
CA ILE A 315 19.77 -21.92 -18.43
C ILE A 315 20.62 -23.05 -19.01
N LYS A 316 21.11 -23.94 -18.14
CA LYS A 316 21.96 -25.07 -18.55
C LYS A 316 21.12 -26.17 -19.18
N SER A 317 21.59 -26.73 -20.28
CA SER A 317 21.00 -27.95 -20.84
C SER A 317 21.47 -29.17 -20.04
N VAL A 318 20.52 -29.98 -19.59
CA VAL A 318 20.76 -31.23 -18.83
C VAL A 318 19.86 -32.35 -19.36
N ASP A 319 20.12 -33.60 -18.99
CA ASP A 319 19.45 -34.80 -19.50
C ASP A 319 18.13 -35.16 -18.79
N LYS A 320 17.71 -34.36 -17.81
CA LYS A 320 16.48 -34.57 -17.03
C LYS A 320 15.65 -33.29 -16.88
N PRO A 321 14.34 -33.39 -16.59
CA PRO A 321 13.49 -32.22 -16.35
C PRO A 321 14.01 -31.32 -15.23
N GLN A 322 13.88 -30.01 -15.41
CA GLN A 322 14.34 -29.00 -14.46
C GLN A 322 13.23 -28.01 -14.13
N ARG A 323 13.22 -27.56 -12.88
CA ARG A 323 12.47 -26.38 -12.45
C ARG A 323 13.38 -25.17 -12.63
N VAL A 324 12.94 -24.21 -13.42
CA VAL A 324 13.65 -22.94 -13.60
C VAL A 324 12.82 -21.82 -13.00
N ARG A 325 13.38 -21.08 -12.05
CA ARG A 325 12.78 -19.89 -11.45
C ARG A 325 13.48 -18.66 -11.98
N LEU A 326 12.73 -17.79 -12.66
CA LEU A 326 13.19 -16.48 -13.12
C LEU A 326 12.61 -15.40 -12.21
N ALA A 327 13.45 -14.45 -11.81
CA ALA A 327 13.04 -13.29 -11.02
C ALA A 327 13.48 -12.00 -11.73
N LEU A 328 12.57 -11.03 -11.85
CA LEU A 328 12.83 -9.68 -12.36
C LEU A 328 12.68 -8.68 -11.22
N ASN A 329 13.74 -7.96 -10.89
CA ASN A 329 13.72 -6.94 -9.84
C ASN A 329 13.28 -5.56 -10.38
N ASN A 330 13.08 -4.61 -9.47
CA ASN A 330 12.64 -3.25 -9.80
C ASN A 330 13.71 -2.38 -10.49
N LEU A 331 14.94 -2.89 -10.66
CA LEU A 331 16.02 -2.26 -11.42
C LEU A 331 16.09 -2.78 -12.86
N GLY A 332 15.28 -3.79 -13.21
CA GLY A 332 15.31 -4.42 -14.53
C GLY A 332 16.40 -5.49 -14.69
N GLU A 333 16.88 -6.05 -13.58
CA GLU A 333 17.83 -7.14 -13.56
C GLU A 333 17.09 -8.48 -13.41
N PHE A 334 17.59 -9.49 -14.11
CA PHE A 334 17.05 -10.84 -14.07
C PHE A 334 17.97 -11.77 -13.30
N ASN A 335 17.39 -12.63 -12.47
CA ASN A 335 18.07 -13.72 -11.79
C ASN A 335 17.41 -15.05 -12.15
N ILE A 336 18.21 -16.09 -12.44
CA ILE A 336 17.74 -17.44 -12.73
C ILE A 336 18.29 -18.41 -11.70
N GLN A 337 17.39 -19.26 -11.19
CA GLN A 337 17.74 -20.44 -10.42
C GLN A 337 17.22 -21.67 -11.15
N GLN A 338 18.09 -22.66 -11.35
CA GLN A 338 17.76 -23.94 -11.97
C GLN A 338 18.01 -25.06 -10.97
N SER A 339 17.03 -25.95 -10.83
CA SER A 339 17.11 -27.10 -9.93
C SER A 339 16.41 -28.31 -10.53
N ASP A 340 16.78 -29.50 -10.06
CA ASP A 340 16.11 -30.74 -10.42
C ASP A 340 14.60 -30.66 -10.16
N TYR A 341 13.83 -31.24 -11.08
CA TYR A 341 12.39 -31.37 -10.94
C TYR A 341 11.99 -32.83 -11.04
N GLU A 342 11.47 -33.36 -9.94
CA GLU A 342 10.81 -34.65 -9.92
C GLU A 342 9.32 -34.47 -10.25
N PRO A 343 8.81 -35.12 -11.31
CA PRO A 343 7.40 -35.09 -11.63
C PRO A 343 6.56 -35.62 -10.48
N TYR A 344 5.41 -34.97 -10.26
CA TYR A 344 4.41 -35.49 -9.34
C TYR A 344 3.92 -36.86 -9.83
N GLN A 345 3.86 -37.85 -8.94
CA GLN A 345 3.46 -39.20 -9.30
C GLN A 345 1.96 -39.23 -9.65
N ILE A 346 1.61 -39.82 -10.79
CA ILE A 346 0.25 -39.79 -11.36
C ILE A 346 -0.80 -40.44 -10.42
N ASN A 347 -0.37 -41.31 -9.49
CA ASN A 347 -1.25 -42.03 -8.57
C ASN A 347 -1.30 -41.43 -7.15
N SER A 348 -0.58 -40.35 -6.86
CA SER A 348 -0.74 -39.62 -5.58
C SER A 348 -1.84 -38.57 -5.70
N GLU A 349 -2.68 -38.43 -4.68
CA GLU A 349 -3.65 -37.33 -4.58
C GLU A 349 -3.03 -36.19 -3.75
N VAL A 350 -3.20 -34.95 -4.20
CA VAL A 350 -2.81 -33.76 -3.41
C VAL A 350 -3.92 -33.47 -2.41
N THR A 351 -3.58 -33.41 -1.14
CA THR A 351 -4.56 -33.05 -0.11
C THR A 351 -4.65 -31.54 0.06
N PHE A 352 -5.85 -31.02 0.30
CA PHE A 352 -6.02 -29.60 0.61
C PHE A 352 -7.07 -29.33 1.68
N SER A 353 -6.99 -28.14 2.28
CA SER A 353 -8.01 -27.61 3.20
C SER A 353 -8.37 -26.17 2.84
N LEU A 354 -9.54 -25.70 3.29
CA LEU A 354 -10.00 -24.34 3.06
C LEU A 354 -9.48 -23.38 4.13
N SER A 355 -8.98 -22.22 3.72
CA SER A 355 -8.62 -21.14 4.63
C SER A 355 -9.87 -20.42 5.16
N LYS A 356 -9.91 -20.07 6.45
CA LYS A 356 -10.90 -19.11 6.98
C LYS A 356 -10.60 -17.66 6.66
N TYR A 357 -9.39 -17.33 6.20
CA TYR A 357 -9.00 -15.96 5.90
C TYR A 357 -9.26 -15.66 4.43
N PRO A 358 -10.10 -14.66 4.13
CA PRO A 358 -10.46 -14.39 2.75
C PRO A 358 -9.29 -13.80 1.97
N LEU A 359 -9.08 -14.31 0.75
CA LEU A 359 -8.15 -13.76 -0.22
C LEU A 359 -8.70 -12.46 -0.79
N SER A 360 -7.87 -11.43 -0.78
CA SER A 360 -8.15 -10.16 -1.42
C SER A 360 -6.87 -9.45 -1.78
N ASP A 361 -6.94 -8.53 -2.74
CA ASP A 361 -5.79 -7.70 -3.13
C ASP A 361 -5.24 -6.82 -1.98
N LYS A 362 -5.94 -6.72 -0.84
CA LYS A 362 -5.43 -6.05 0.38
C LYS A 362 -4.46 -6.93 1.16
N VAL A 363 -4.66 -8.25 1.17
CA VAL A 363 -3.84 -9.20 1.94
C VAL A 363 -2.76 -9.85 1.09
N GLN A 364 -3.02 -10.01 -0.21
CA GLN A 364 -2.10 -10.66 -1.14
C GLN A 364 -2.34 -10.16 -2.56
N VAL A 365 -1.27 -9.77 -3.27
CA VAL A 365 -1.38 -9.45 -4.69
C VAL A 365 -1.68 -10.72 -5.45
N THR A 366 -2.86 -10.79 -6.05
CA THR A 366 -3.32 -11.97 -6.80
C THR A 366 -3.06 -11.80 -8.30
N ARG A 367 -3.12 -10.58 -8.84
CA ARG A 367 -3.01 -10.32 -10.29
C ARG A 367 -1.63 -10.56 -10.88
N HIS A 368 -0.60 -10.51 -10.04
CA HIS A 368 0.79 -10.57 -10.45
C HIS A 368 1.51 -11.66 -9.69
N LYS A 369 2.26 -12.49 -10.40
CA LYS A 369 3.10 -13.49 -9.77
C LYS A 369 4.36 -12.80 -9.27
N VAL A 370 4.37 -12.41 -8.00
CA VAL A 370 5.49 -11.72 -7.36
C VAL A 370 6.10 -12.55 -6.23
N SER A 371 7.28 -12.17 -5.76
CA SER A 371 7.97 -12.85 -4.65
C SER A 371 7.39 -12.53 -3.27
N ASP A 372 6.59 -11.47 -3.14
CA ASP A 372 5.85 -11.21 -1.91
C ASP A 372 4.63 -12.13 -1.81
N ARG A 373 4.79 -13.18 -1.00
CA ARG A 373 3.86 -14.30 -0.87
C ARG A 373 3.64 -14.68 0.58
N ASN A 374 3.91 -13.75 1.50
CA ASN A 374 3.89 -14.01 2.95
C ASN A 374 2.53 -14.54 3.42
N PHE A 375 1.43 -14.01 2.87
CA PHE A 375 0.08 -14.50 3.18
C PHE A 375 -0.13 -15.93 2.68
N TYR A 376 0.17 -16.20 1.40
CA TYR A 376 0.08 -17.55 0.82
C TYR A 376 0.92 -18.57 1.60
N ASP A 377 2.20 -18.28 1.82
CA ASP A 377 3.13 -19.21 2.44
C ASP A 377 2.85 -19.37 3.94
N GLY A 378 2.50 -18.28 4.64
CA GLY A 378 2.12 -18.31 6.05
C GLY A 378 0.86 -19.12 6.30
N GLU A 379 -0.18 -18.91 5.49
CA GLU A 379 -1.43 -19.63 5.64
C GLU A 379 -1.30 -21.11 5.27
N ARG A 380 -0.57 -21.44 4.19
CA ARG A 380 -0.29 -22.85 3.86
C ARG A 380 0.44 -23.54 5.01
N ASN A 381 1.44 -22.88 5.61
CA ASN A 381 2.16 -23.44 6.74
C ASN A 381 1.25 -23.66 7.96
N ARG A 382 0.36 -22.71 8.25
CA ARG A 382 -0.62 -22.85 9.35
C ARG A 382 -1.57 -24.01 9.10
N ILE A 383 -2.15 -24.11 7.91
CA ILE A 383 -3.06 -25.19 7.53
C ILE A 383 -2.37 -26.54 7.59
N ARG A 384 -1.16 -26.65 7.04
CA ARG A 384 -0.36 -27.87 7.11
C ARG A 384 -0.12 -28.33 8.55
N GLN A 385 0.11 -27.41 9.49
CA GLN A 385 0.27 -27.75 10.91
C GLN A 385 -1.03 -28.18 11.59
N LEU A 386 -2.19 -27.80 11.06
CA LEU A 386 -3.50 -28.10 11.66
C LEU A 386 -4.16 -29.35 11.06
N THR A 387 -3.89 -29.68 9.80
CA THR A 387 -4.65 -30.69 9.06
C THR A 387 -3.79 -31.66 8.23
N ASP A 388 -2.47 -31.50 8.25
CA ASP A 388 -1.53 -32.22 7.38
C ASP A 388 -1.76 -32.03 5.87
N ALA A 389 -2.63 -31.09 5.47
CA ALA A 389 -2.90 -30.82 4.07
C ALA A 389 -1.66 -30.27 3.33
N ASP A 390 -1.45 -30.74 2.10
CA ASP A 390 -0.34 -30.31 1.23
C ASP A 390 -0.52 -28.85 0.74
N GLU A 391 -1.77 -28.44 0.55
CA GLU A 391 -2.15 -27.15 -0.02
C GLU A 391 -3.32 -26.51 0.75
N VAL A 392 -3.43 -25.20 0.62
CA VAL A 392 -4.58 -24.42 1.10
C VAL A 392 -5.29 -23.78 -0.07
N ILE A 393 -6.62 -23.82 -0.06
CA ILE A 393 -7.49 -23.13 -1.01
C ILE A 393 -8.18 -21.97 -0.32
N PHE A 394 -8.20 -20.82 -1.00
CA PHE A 394 -8.75 -19.59 -0.46
C PHE A 394 -10.11 -19.26 -1.07
N LEU A 395 -10.93 -18.58 -0.26
CA LEU A 395 -12.18 -17.97 -0.68
C LEU A 395 -12.00 -16.44 -0.71
N ASN A 396 -12.81 -15.74 -1.49
CA ASN A 396 -12.89 -14.28 -1.40
C ASN A 396 -13.87 -13.83 -0.32
N ASN A 397 -14.01 -12.51 -0.14
CA ASN A 397 -14.96 -11.91 0.81
C ASN A 397 -16.45 -12.21 0.54
N LYS A 398 -16.78 -12.83 -0.60
CA LYS A 398 -18.13 -13.28 -0.94
C LYS A 398 -18.34 -14.77 -0.71
N ASN A 399 -17.36 -15.46 -0.10
CA ASN A 399 -17.33 -16.91 0.06
C ASN A 399 -17.32 -17.69 -1.27
N GLU A 400 -16.79 -17.10 -2.34
CA GLU A 400 -16.53 -17.78 -3.62
C GLU A 400 -15.09 -18.32 -3.61
N ILE A 401 -14.87 -19.50 -4.17
CA ILE A 401 -13.55 -20.13 -4.30
C ILE A 401 -12.67 -19.32 -5.25
N CYS A 402 -11.40 -19.10 -4.88
CA CYS A 402 -10.42 -18.39 -5.69
C CYS A 402 -9.39 -19.36 -6.29
N GLU A 403 -8.31 -19.62 -5.54
CA GLU A 403 -7.15 -20.40 -5.95
C GLU A 403 -6.47 -20.98 -4.72
N GLY A 404 -5.45 -21.81 -4.94
CA GLY A 404 -4.56 -22.29 -3.89
C GLY A 404 -3.32 -21.44 -3.72
N SER A 405 -2.49 -21.75 -2.73
CA SER A 405 -1.30 -20.93 -2.47
C SER A 405 -0.32 -20.95 -3.66
N TYR A 406 -0.17 -22.06 -4.38
CA TYR A 406 0.64 -22.14 -5.61
C TYR A 406 -0.07 -22.85 -6.78
N THR A 407 -1.37 -23.06 -6.67
CA THR A 407 -2.18 -23.85 -7.61
C THR A 407 -3.44 -23.10 -8.03
N SER A 408 -3.90 -23.36 -9.25
CA SER A 408 -5.29 -23.08 -9.66
C SER A 408 -6.14 -24.31 -9.33
N ILE A 409 -7.41 -24.09 -9.01
CA ILE A 409 -8.39 -25.15 -8.72
C ILE A 409 -9.35 -25.36 -9.87
N PHE A 410 -9.69 -26.63 -10.09
CA PHE A 410 -10.67 -27.08 -11.07
C PHE A 410 -11.55 -28.13 -10.41
N ILE A 411 -12.84 -28.10 -10.68
CA ILE A 411 -13.75 -29.21 -10.36
C ILE A 411 -14.27 -29.82 -11.65
N LYS A 412 -14.55 -31.11 -11.65
CA LYS A 412 -15.24 -31.77 -12.74
C LYS A 412 -16.74 -31.80 -12.42
N LYS A 413 -17.53 -31.23 -13.32
CA LYS A 413 -19.00 -31.20 -13.24
C LYS A 413 -19.56 -31.57 -14.60
N ASN A 414 -20.35 -32.64 -14.67
CA ASN A 414 -20.93 -33.14 -15.93
C ASN A 414 -19.86 -33.44 -17.01
N GLY A 415 -18.72 -33.98 -16.60
CA GLY A 415 -17.62 -34.33 -17.52
C GLY A 415 -16.74 -33.16 -18.00
N LEU A 416 -17.03 -31.92 -17.59
CA LEU A 416 -16.25 -30.73 -17.96
C LEU A 416 -15.52 -30.14 -16.74
N LEU A 417 -14.31 -29.62 -16.95
CA LEU A 417 -13.58 -28.90 -15.90
C LEU A 417 -14.12 -27.46 -15.75
N VAL A 418 -14.44 -27.07 -14.54
CA VAL A 418 -14.87 -25.71 -14.17
C VAL A 418 -13.83 -25.11 -13.24
N THR A 419 -13.42 -23.87 -13.50
CA THR A 419 -12.45 -23.12 -12.67
C THR A 419 -12.99 -21.72 -12.34
N PRO A 420 -12.69 -21.14 -11.17
CA PRO A 420 -13.19 -19.81 -10.83
C PRO A 420 -12.72 -18.75 -11.83
N PRO A 421 -13.54 -17.74 -12.17
CA PRO A 421 -13.17 -16.65 -13.07
C PRO A 421 -12.15 -15.69 -12.42
N LEU A 422 -11.42 -14.91 -13.23
CA LEU A 422 -10.47 -13.90 -12.73
C LEU A 422 -11.15 -12.84 -11.83
N SER A 423 -12.45 -12.60 -12.01
CA SER A 423 -13.25 -11.72 -11.16
C SER A 423 -13.34 -12.18 -9.71
N SER A 424 -13.09 -13.47 -9.43
CA SER A 424 -13.04 -14.03 -8.08
C SER A 424 -11.80 -13.59 -7.29
N GLY A 425 -10.81 -12.96 -7.95
CA GLY A 425 -9.61 -12.43 -7.30
C GLY A 425 -8.49 -13.46 -7.20
N LEU A 426 -8.05 -14.00 -8.34
CA LEU A 426 -7.01 -15.03 -8.43
C LEU A 426 -5.94 -14.67 -9.49
N LEU A 427 -4.81 -15.36 -9.43
CA LEU A 427 -3.71 -15.21 -10.39
C LEU A 427 -4.08 -15.78 -11.77
N PRO A 428 -3.80 -15.07 -12.88
CA PRO A 428 -3.89 -15.64 -14.22
C PRO A 428 -2.81 -16.72 -14.42
N GLY A 429 -3.12 -17.93 -13.94
CA GLY A 429 -2.27 -19.11 -14.05
C GLY A 429 -2.10 -19.56 -15.50
N ILE A 430 -0.87 -19.91 -15.91
CA ILE A 430 -0.58 -20.33 -17.29
C ILE A 430 -1.30 -21.64 -17.64
N LEU A 431 -1.31 -22.63 -16.74
CA LEU A 431 -2.06 -23.88 -16.96
C LEU A 431 -3.56 -23.61 -17.14
N ARG A 432 -4.13 -22.77 -16.27
CA ARG A 432 -5.53 -22.38 -16.35
C ARG A 432 -5.85 -21.72 -17.70
N ALA A 433 -5.03 -20.77 -18.14
CA ALA A 433 -5.20 -20.11 -19.43
C ALA A 433 -5.12 -21.11 -20.61
N ASP A 434 -4.15 -22.02 -20.59
CA ASP A 434 -3.98 -23.06 -21.63
C ASP A 434 -5.20 -24.00 -21.73
N LEU A 435 -5.73 -24.45 -20.59
CA LEU A 435 -6.92 -25.32 -20.55
C LEU A 435 -8.19 -24.61 -21.03
N LEU A 436 -8.35 -23.32 -20.69
CA LEU A 436 -9.46 -22.50 -21.18
C LEU A 436 -9.36 -22.27 -22.70
N GLU A 437 -8.16 -21.95 -23.21
CA GLU A 437 -7.92 -21.73 -24.65
C GLU A 437 -8.21 -22.99 -25.47
N LYS A 438 -7.82 -24.17 -24.94
CA LYS A 438 -8.10 -25.48 -25.55
C LYS A 438 -9.54 -25.97 -25.35
N LYS A 439 -10.41 -25.19 -24.69
CA LYS A 439 -11.78 -25.56 -24.32
C LYS A 439 -11.88 -26.84 -23.50
N GLN A 440 -10.83 -27.17 -22.75
CA GLN A 440 -10.79 -28.30 -21.81
C GLN A 440 -11.31 -27.91 -20.43
N ALA A 441 -11.40 -26.61 -20.15
CA ALA A 441 -12.06 -26.06 -18.98
C ALA A 441 -12.95 -24.86 -19.38
N ILE A 442 -13.89 -24.51 -18.52
CA ILE A 442 -14.69 -23.28 -18.58
C ILE A 442 -14.58 -22.49 -17.28
N GLU A 443 -14.85 -21.19 -17.35
CA GLU A 443 -14.96 -20.36 -16.14
C GLU A 443 -16.35 -20.49 -15.52
N GLY A 444 -16.42 -20.60 -14.20
CA GLY A 444 -17.67 -20.59 -13.44
C GLY A 444 -17.40 -20.22 -11.99
N THR A 445 -18.27 -19.40 -11.39
CA THR A 445 -18.15 -19.07 -9.96
C THR A 445 -18.38 -20.34 -9.15
N LEU A 446 -17.43 -20.70 -8.30
CA LEU A 446 -17.48 -21.91 -7.47
C LEU A 446 -17.70 -21.53 -6.01
N THR A 447 -18.50 -22.32 -5.30
CA THR A 447 -18.75 -22.20 -3.87
C THR A 447 -18.20 -23.43 -3.13
N ILE A 448 -18.26 -23.42 -1.79
CA ILE A 448 -17.92 -24.61 -0.99
C ILE A 448 -18.82 -25.80 -1.37
N ALA A 449 -20.11 -25.56 -1.62
CA ALA A 449 -21.04 -26.61 -2.04
C ALA A 449 -20.60 -27.27 -3.35
N ASP A 450 -20.15 -26.47 -4.33
CA ASP A 450 -19.63 -27.02 -5.60
C ASP A 450 -18.37 -27.87 -5.40
N ILE A 451 -17.52 -27.57 -4.41
CA ILE A 451 -16.37 -28.42 -4.08
C ILE A 451 -16.82 -29.76 -3.48
N ILE A 452 -17.85 -29.75 -2.64
CA ILE A 452 -18.38 -30.96 -1.98
C ILE A 452 -19.10 -31.86 -3.00
N GLU A 453 -19.84 -31.27 -3.94
CA GLU A 453 -20.65 -31.98 -4.94
C GLU A 453 -19.85 -32.40 -6.19
N ALA A 454 -18.58 -32.02 -6.30
CA ALA A 454 -17.76 -32.30 -7.49
C ALA A 454 -17.48 -33.79 -7.68
N ASP A 455 -17.55 -34.26 -8.93
CA ASP A 455 -17.20 -35.65 -9.30
C ASP A 455 -15.71 -35.94 -9.04
N ASP A 456 -14.86 -34.98 -9.42
CA ASP A 456 -13.42 -34.99 -9.19
C ASP A 456 -12.94 -33.56 -8.95
N ILE A 457 -11.93 -33.39 -8.11
CA ILE A 457 -11.26 -32.10 -7.87
C ILE A 457 -9.82 -32.20 -8.37
N PHE A 458 -9.35 -31.13 -9.00
CA PHE A 458 -7.97 -31.02 -9.48
C PHE A 458 -7.33 -29.72 -9.03
N LEU A 459 -6.07 -29.81 -8.63
CA LEU A 459 -5.20 -28.67 -8.40
C LEU A 459 -4.08 -28.67 -9.42
N GLY A 460 -3.66 -27.51 -9.91
CA GLY A 460 -2.63 -27.49 -10.94
C GLY A 460 -1.89 -26.19 -11.15
N ASN A 461 -0.72 -26.30 -11.79
CA ASN A 461 0.05 -25.15 -12.28
C ASN A 461 0.92 -25.55 -13.47
N SER A 462 1.56 -24.57 -14.12
CA SER A 462 2.38 -24.79 -15.33
C SER A 462 3.55 -25.75 -15.12
N LEU A 463 4.05 -25.88 -13.88
CA LEU A 463 5.18 -26.76 -13.55
C LEU A 463 4.72 -28.22 -13.40
N ARG A 464 3.62 -28.45 -12.67
CA ARG A 464 3.15 -29.79 -12.27
C ARG A 464 2.04 -30.37 -13.14
N GLY A 465 1.39 -29.55 -13.96
CA GLY A 465 0.17 -29.97 -14.66
C GLY A 465 -1.02 -30.04 -13.72
N LEU A 466 -2.07 -30.77 -14.13
CA LEU A 466 -3.22 -31.10 -13.29
C LEU A 466 -2.88 -32.30 -12.40
N MET A 467 -3.20 -32.18 -11.11
CA MET A 467 -3.04 -33.22 -10.10
C MET A 467 -4.42 -33.48 -9.50
N LYS A 468 -4.79 -34.77 -9.36
CA LYS A 468 -6.02 -35.12 -8.63
C LYS A 468 -5.89 -34.67 -7.18
N ALA A 469 -6.96 -34.11 -6.63
CA ALA A 469 -6.94 -33.50 -5.31
C ALA A 469 -8.11 -33.94 -4.44
N LYS A 470 -7.87 -33.99 -3.14
CA LYS A 470 -8.84 -34.42 -2.13
C LYS A 470 -8.96 -33.39 -1.02
N LEU A 471 -10.19 -33.00 -0.71
CA LEU A 471 -10.51 -32.13 0.41
C LEU A 471 -10.40 -32.91 1.73
N LEU A 472 -9.63 -32.42 2.70
CA LEU A 472 -9.52 -33.03 4.03
C LEU A 472 -10.53 -32.44 5.03
N HIS A 473 -10.70 -31.12 5.03
CA HIS A 473 -11.58 -30.42 5.97
C HIS A 473 -12.48 -29.39 5.27
N ILE A 474 -13.77 -29.46 5.59
CA ILE A 474 -14.84 -28.66 4.96
C ILE A 474 -15.04 -27.31 5.65
N SER A 475 -14.85 -27.25 6.97
CA SER A 475 -14.96 -25.99 7.70
C SER A 475 -13.70 -25.14 7.50
N PRO A 476 -13.83 -23.83 7.22
CA PRO A 476 -12.70 -22.93 7.17
C PRO A 476 -12.00 -22.92 8.55
N LEU A 477 -10.76 -23.41 8.62
CA LEU A 477 -9.97 -23.52 9.86
C LEU A 477 -9.10 -22.30 10.10
#